data_AF-L7LZM7-F1
#
_entry.id   AF-L7LZM7-F1
#
_cell.length_a   1.000
_cell.length_b   1.000
_cell.length_c   1.000
_cell.angle_alpha   90.00
_cell.angle_beta   90.00
_cell.angle_gamma   90.00
#
_symmetry.space_group_name_H-M   'P 1'
#
loop_
_entity.id
_entity.type
_entity.pdbx_description
1 polymer ?
#
loop_
_entity_poly.entity_id
_entity_poly.type
_entity_poly.pdbx_seq_one_letter_code
_entity_poly.pdbx_strand_id
1 'polypeptide(L)'
;MSSRQQREEHLVRRGIHERRSSRHEADLTDSCDDAEDQTDRAEHVSTDANIEEPLEQESHVHKPSHTEKLYPDLSVYKRRLSIPRTPSPPRRKKEPPLQNQKAVYYFCAISVVCALILIVQYLFSEQPMHVSLADRRLGTLREHLRKLKDTFVAQPEYNWQIIRSSVMDMINDTGVYTGPAVITFLASVKNERFATCLSQQVATALSYTFDDGGDYGTIAADELSVSEDVARHIIENRCKEVVEMRRRHIIVASHLEQWNPDAAMMLHPLCDQENALYKNVTYILTVFTKHEDVSGQRERKEYDRLAENALNNAWESMDTNQRHAIISRVTGNVVLVREDSSLCASPS
;
A
#
# COMPACT_ATOMS: atom_id res chain seq x y z
N MET A 1 -53.93 -52.46 -41.35
CA MET A 1 -52.98 -52.71 -42.46
C MET A 1 -51.85 -51.70 -42.32
N SER A 2 -50.57 -52.03 -42.40
CA SER A 2 -49.94 -53.33 -42.15
C SER A 2 -48.51 -53.12 -41.59
N SER A 3 -47.94 -54.17 -41.02
CA SER A 3 -46.63 -54.20 -40.38
C SER A 3 -45.44 -53.94 -41.33
N ARG A 4 -44.30 -53.58 -40.71
CA ARG A 4 -42.93 -54.02 -41.03
C ARG A 4 -42.80 -55.09 -42.13
N GLN A 5 -41.85 -54.95 -43.07
CA GLN A 5 -40.78 -55.95 -43.29
C GLN A 5 -39.66 -55.53 -44.26
N GLN A 6 -38.50 -56.19 -44.08
CA GLN A 6 -37.34 -56.39 -44.98
C GLN A 6 -36.61 -55.15 -45.56
N ARG A 7 -35.28 -54.90 -45.36
CA ARG A 7 -34.06 -55.67 -44.97
C ARG A 7 -33.30 -56.30 -46.16
N GLU A 8 -31.97 -56.19 -46.07
CA GLU A 8 -30.93 -56.78 -46.95
C GLU A 8 -30.86 -56.17 -48.38
N GLU A 9 -29.71 -56.11 -49.07
CA GLU A 9 -28.41 -56.76 -48.81
C GLU A 9 -27.20 -55.98 -49.38
N HIS A 10 -26.08 -55.88 -48.64
CA HIS A 10 -24.73 -56.26 -49.14
C HIS A 10 -23.65 -56.23 -48.03
N LEU A 11 -22.79 -57.26 -47.98
CA LEU A 11 -21.74 -57.45 -46.97
C LEU A 11 -20.45 -58.03 -47.58
N VAL A 12 -19.31 -57.36 -47.41
CA VAL A 12 -17.95 -57.93 -47.58
C VAL A 12 -17.04 -57.28 -46.51
N ARG A 13 -16.80 -57.88 -45.32
CA ARG A 13 -15.94 -59.06 -44.99
C ARG A 13 -14.44 -58.69 -44.92
N ARG A 14 -13.89 -58.38 -43.72
CA ARG A 14 -13.27 -59.29 -42.70
C ARG A 14 -11.96 -59.97 -43.15
N GLY A 15 -10.87 -59.90 -42.35
CA GLY A 15 -9.66 -60.70 -42.60
C GLY A 15 -8.43 -60.52 -41.68
N ILE A 16 -8.58 -60.81 -40.39
CA ILE A 16 -7.54 -60.91 -39.32
C ILE A 16 -6.22 -61.63 -39.72
N HIS A 17 -5.07 -61.24 -39.12
CA HIS A 17 -4.05 -62.20 -38.69
C HIS A 17 -3.34 -61.79 -37.37
N GLU A 18 -2.67 -62.75 -36.71
CA GLU A 18 -2.33 -62.75 -35.26
C GLU A 18 -0.84 -63.07 -34.96
N ARG A 19 -0.33 -62.66 -33.77
CA ARG A 19 0.92 -63.08 -33.06
C ARG A 19 2.27 -62.69 -33.73
N ARG A 20 3.37 -62.35 -33.02
CA ARG A 20 3.95 -63.07 -31.86
C ARG A 20 5.03 -62.28 -31.08
N SER A 21 4.80 -62.10 -29.78
CA SER A 21 5.72 -62.16 -28.61
C SER A 21 7.25 -62.01 -28.73
N SER A 22 7.83 -61.15 -27.88
CA SER A 22 8.98 -61.50 -27.01
C SER A 22 8.99 -60.66 -25.71
N ARG A 23 9.64 -61.15 -24.64
CA ARG A 23 9.76 -60.50 -23.32
C ARG A 23 11.10 -59.73 -23.19
N HIS A 24 11.16 -58.77 -22.27
CA HIS A 24 12.19 -58.77 -21.22
C HIS A 24 11.62 -58.16 -19.93
N GLU A 25 12.24 -58.49 -18.81
CA GLU A 25 11.73 -58.32 -17.45
C GLU A 25 12.95 -58.12 -16.54
N ALA A 26 12.98 -57.05 -15.76
CA ALA A 26 14.02 -56.78 -14.77
C ALA A 26 13.41 -55.92 -13.65
N ASP A 27 13.30 -56.53 -12.47
CA ASP A 27 12.91 -55.90 -11.21
C ASP A 27 14.12 -55.17 -10.59
N LEU A 28 13.87 -54.21 -9.69
CA LEU A 28 14.77 -53.81 -8.60
C LEU A 28 14.13 -52.72 -7.74
N THR A 29 13.57 -53.12 -6.60
CA THR A 29 13.37 -52.24 -5.44
C THR A 29 14.66 -52.16 -4.62
N ASP A 30 15.03 -50.97 -4.14
CA ASP A 30 15.78 -50.85 -2.89
C ASP A 30 15.47 -49.52 -2.18
N SER A 31 15.72 -49.46 -0.89
CA SER A 31 15.46 -48.29 -0.03
C SER A 31 16.49 -48.20 1.10
N CYS A 32 17.18 -47.06 1.19
CA CYS A 32 17.87 -46.64 2.40
C CYS A 32 17.55 -45.18 2.72
N ASP A 33 17.27 -44.91 3.99
CA ASP A 33 17.45 -43.59 4.58
C ASP A 33 18.94 -43.23 4.61
N ASP A 34 19.25 -41.94 4.70
CA ASP A 34 20.39 -41.46 5.48
C ASP A 34 20.09 -40.03 5.98
N ALA A 35 20.68 -39.66 7.11
CA ALA A 35 20.34 -38.45 7.85
C ALA A 35 21.57 -37.55 8.12
N GLU A 36 21.30 -36.31 8.51
CA GLU A 36 22.22 -35.33 9.13
C GLU A 36 23.58 -35.05 8.43
N ASP A 37 23.75 -33.81 7.97
CA ASP A 37 24.89 -33.02 8.46
C ASP A 37 24.46 -31.58 8.73
N GLN A 38 25.10 -30.96 9.72
CA GLN A 38 24.88 -29.59 10.17
C GLN A 38 26.25 -28.98 10.49
N THR A 39 26.84 -28.29 9.50
CA THR A 39 28.17 -27.68 9.65
C THR A 39 28.13 -26.15 9.45
N ASP A 40 28.65 -25.46 10.46
CA ASP A 40 28.89 -24.01 10.48
C ASP A 40 29.95 -23.57 9.45
N ARG A 41 30.13 -22.24 9.36
CA ARG A 41 31.40 -21.49 9.12
C ARG A 41 31.56 -20.83 7.75
N ALA A 42 31.51 -19.48 7.76
CA ALA A 42 32.71 -18.66 7.52
C ALA A 42 32.48 -17.18 7.88
N GLU A 43 33.16 -16.69 8.92
CA GLU A 43 33.57 -15.28 8.96
C GLU A 43 34.71 -15.07 7.95
N HIS A 44 34.81 -13.88 7.35
CA HIS A 44 36.01 -13.44 6.64
C HIS A 44 36.38 -12.01 7.06
N VAL A 45 37.68 -11.76 7.19
CA VAL A 45 38.28 -10.58 7.82
C VAL A 45 39.39 -10.02 6.91
N SER A 46 39.66 -8.72 7.01
CA SER A 46 40.65 -7.92 6.25
C SER A 46 40.18 -7.44 4.86
N THR A 47 40.66 -6.31 4.31
CA THR A 47 41.80 -5.46 4.74
C THR A 47 41.55 -3.98 4.42
N ASP A 48 42.22 -3.09 5.14
CA ASP A 48 42.26 -1.64 4.89
C ASP A 48 42.96 -1.22 3.58
N ALA A 49 42.72 0.01 3.14
CA ALA A 49 43.54 0.73 2.16
C ALA A 49 43.65 2.22 2.51
N ASN A 50 44.86 2.70 2.79
CA ASN A 50 45.15 4.12 3.06
C ASN A 50 45.16 4.96 1.78
N ILE A 51 44.84 6.25 1.91
CA ILE A 51 45.34 7.31 1.03
C ILE A 51 45.76 8.51 1.91
N GLU A 52 47.03 8.89 1.83
CA GLU A 52 47.55 10.17 2.34
C GLU A 52 47.99 11.06 1.15
N GLU A 53 47.85 12.37 1.35
CA GLU A 53 48.64 13.56 0.90
C GLU A 53 49.68 13.49 -0.28
N PRO A 54 50.05 14.63 -0.94
CA PRO A 54 50.33 15.93 -0.29
C PRO A 54 49.99 17.26 -1.04
N LEU A 55 50.24 18.35 -0.28
CA LEU A 55 50.73 19.73 -0.55
C LEU A 55 51.12 20.16 -2.01
N GLU A 56 51.29 21.44 -2.39
CA GLU A 56 51.82 22.60 -1.62
C GLU A 56 51.60 24.03 -2.24
N GLN A 57 51.83 25.06 -1.40
CA GLN A 57 52.47 26.39 -1.67
C GLN A 57 51.78 27.66 -2.30
N GLU A 58 51.50 28.62 -1.38
CA GLU A 58 52.02 30.01 -1.23
C GLU A 58 51.73 31.27 -2.10
N SER A 59 51.42 32.35 -1.34
CA SER A 59 51.98 33.73 -1.39
C SER A 59 51.44 34.81 -2.35
N HIS A 60 51.01 35.97 -1.79
CA HIS A 60 51.89 37.14 -1.57
C HIS A 60 51.25 38.22 -0.67
N VAL A 61 51.96 39.32 -0.37
CA VAL A 61 51.75 40.19 0.81
C VAL A 61 52.05 41.67 0.54
N HIS A 62 51.17 42.61 0.95
CA HIS A 62 51.59 43.87 1.61
C HIS A 62 50.48 44.66 2.37
N LYS A 63 50.92 45.74 3.04
CA LYS A 63 50.27 46.59 4.09
C LYS A 63 50.40 48.10 3.65
N PRO A 64 50.18 49.19 4.46
CA PRO A 64 49.79 49.32 5.88
C PRO A 64 48.76 50.44 6.26
N SER A 65 48.48 50.57 7.57
CA SER A 65 48.14 51.81 8.34
C SER A 65 46.73 52.43 8.14
N HIS A 66 46.06 53.11 9.08
CA HIS A 66 46.27 53.55 10.49
C HIS A 66 44.89 54.03 11.06
N THR A 67 44.50 54.32 12.33
CA THR A 67 45.00 54.34 13.75
C THR A 67 43.73 54.46 14.68
N GLU A 68 43.63 54.45 16.03
CA GLU A 68 44.52 54.35 17.22
C GLU A 68 43.74 53.90 18.52
N LYS A 69 44.48 53.40 19.54
CA LYS A 69 44.37 53.35 21.05
C LYS A 69 43.13 53.92 21.83
N LEU A 70 42.87 53.65 23.14
CA LEU A 70 43.50 52.80 24.20
C LEU A 70 42.50 52.37 25.33
N TYR A 71 42.87 51.34 26.10
CA TYR A 71 42.42 50.97 27.46
C TYR A 71 43.20 51.78 28.55
N PRO A 72 43.02 51.68 29.91
CA PRO A 72 42.67 50.48 30.69
C PRO A 72 41.86 50.61 32.01
N ASP A 73 41.59 49.46 32.63
CA ASP A 73 41.35 49.25 34.07
C ASP A 73 42.66 48.80 34.75
N LEU A 74 42.94 49.23 36.00
CA LEU A 74 43.56 48.35 37.02
C LEU A 74 43.57 48.92 38.47
N SER A 75 43.21 48.05 39.42
CA SER A 75 43.82 47.83 40.75
C SER A 75 43.88 48.94 41.85
N VAL A 76 43.17 48.66 42.94
CA VAL A 76 43.68 48.54 44.35
C VAL A 76 44.74 49.54 44.87
N TYR A 77 44.34 50.41 45.81
CA TYR A 77 45.17 50.73 46.98
C TYR A 77 44.35 50.96 48.27
N LYS A 78 45.02 51.25 49.39
CA LYS A 78 44.57 50.91 50.77
C LYS A 78 44.50 52.13 51.72
N ARG A 79 43.54 52.06 52.67
CA ARG A 79 43.63 52.53 54.09
C ARG A 79 43.38 54.03 54.44
N ARG A 80 42.18 54.26 55.03
CA ARG A 80 41.81 55.12 56.19
C ARG A 80 42.55 56.44 56.48
N LEU A 81 41.78 57.52 56.70
CA LEU A 81 42.03 58.59 57.70
C LEU A 81 40.69 59.22 58.15
N SER A 82 40.71 60.20 59.07
CA SER A 82 39.68 60.31 60.14
C SER A 82 38.91 61.65 60.27
N ILE A 83 37.58 61.56 60.47
CA ILE A 83 36.71 62.23 61.49
C ILE A 83 37.17 63.64 61.97
N PRO A 84 36.34 64.72 61.82
CA PRO A 84 35.39 65.05 62.91
C PRO A 84 34.04 65.77 62.57
N ARG A 85 32.95 65.12 63.03
CA ARG A 85 31.81 65.61 63.87
C ARG A 85 30.92 66.84 63.54
N THR A 86 29.61 66.57 63.75
CA THR A 86 28.51 67.40 64.34
C THR A 86 27.85 68.53 63.53
N PRO A 87 26.56 68.90 63.80
CA PRO A 87 25.52 68.25 64.64
C PRO A 87 24.21 67.90 63.90
N SER A 88 23.28 67.23 64.58
CA SER A 88 21.86 67.03 64.17
C SER A 88 20.92 67.72 65.18
N PRO A 89 19.71 68.20 64.79
CA PRO A 89 18.49 67.36 64.75
C PRO A 89 17.43 67.88 63.73
N PRO A 90 16.13 67.50 63.77
CA PRO A 90 15.48 66.26 64.26
C PRO A 90 14.70 65.50 63.17
N ARG A 91 14.45 64.19 63.36
CA ARG A 91 13.43 63.46 62.61
C ARG A 91 12.01 63.84 63.09
N ARG A 92 11.12 64.25 62.18
CA ARG A 92 9.67 63.95 62.35
C ARG A 92 9.42 62.52 61.88
N LYS A 93 8.75 61.71 62.71
CA LYS A 93 8.16 60.45 62.23
C LYS A 93 7.01 60.79 61.27
N LYS A 94 6.97 60.12 60.11
CA LYS A 94 5.72 59.80 59.43
C LYS A 94 5.54 58.29 59.55
N GLU A 95 4.39 57.86 60.02
CA GLU A 95 4.00 56.45 59.98
C GLU A 95 3.53 56.11 58.56
N PRO A 96 3.89 54.95 58.00
CA PRO A 96 3.32 54.51 56.72
C PRO A 96 1.84 54.18 56.93
N PRO A 97 0.93 54.57 56.01
CA PRO A 97 -0.50 54.35 56.20
C PRO A 97 -0.84 52.86 56.13
N LEU A 98 -1.69 52.40 57.05
CA LEU A 98 -2.20 51.03 57.15
C LEU A 98 -3.25 50.70 56.06
N GLN A 99 -2.97 51.06 54.80
CA GLN A 99 -3.97 51.13 53.72
C GLN A 99 -3.49 50.53 52.39
N ASN A 100 -2.62 49.51 52.43
CA ASN A 100 -2.25 48.75 51.22
C ASN A 100 -2.37 47.21 51.37
N GLN A 101 -2.51 46.69 52.59
CA GLN A 101 -2.55 45.24 52.84
C GLN A 101 -3.75 44.56 52.16
N LYS A 102 -4.92 45.22 52.13
CA LYS A 102 -6.11 44.72 51.41
C LYS A 102 -5.91 44.72 49.89
N ALA A 103 -5.25 45.74 49.32
CA ALA A 103 -4.97 45.81 47.89
C ALA A 103 -4.05 44.66 47.45
N VAL A 104 -2.94 44.43 48.19
CA VAL A 104 -2.05 43.29 47.95
C VAL A 104 -2.80 41.96 48.05
N TYR A 105 -3.66 41.79 49.05
CA TYR A 105 -4.49 40.59 49.19
C TYR A 105 -5.42 40.37 47.98
N TYR A 106 -6.09 41.41 47.48
CA TYR A 106 -6.92 41.30 46.27
C TYR A 106 -6.09 40.97 45.02
N PHE A 107 -4.92 41.57 44.83
CA PHE A 107 -4.04 41.21 43.70
C PHE A 107 -3.58 39.74 43.76
N CYS A 108 -3.20 39.23 44.94
CA CYS A 108 -2.86 37.82 45.11
C CYS A 108 -4.07 36.89 44.91
N ALA A 109 -5.25 37.27 45.40
CA ALA A 109 -6.48 36.49 45.19
C ALA A 109 -6.85 36.41 43.70
N ILE A 110 -6.77 37.53 42.98
CA ILE A 110 -7.00 37.59 41.53
C ILE A 110 -5.96 36.75 40.78
N SER A 111 -4.66 36.85 41.12
CA SER A 111 -3.63 36.05 40.44
C SER A 111 -3.81 34.54 40.66
N VAL A 112 -4.24 34.12 41.85
CA VAL A 112 -4.58 32.72 42.15
C VAL A 112 -5.82 32.28 41.35
N VAL A 113 -6.87 33.10 41.28
CA VAL A 113 -8.06 32.79 40.46
C VAL A 113 -7.72 32.71 38.98
N CYS A 114 -6.89 33.61 38.44
CA CYS A 114 -6.41 33.53 37.06
C CYS A 114 -5.56 32.28 36.81
N ALA A 115 -4.66 31.93 37.73
CA ALA A 115 -3.87 30.70 37.63
C ALA A 115 -4.76 29.45 37.67
N LEU A 116 -5.78 29.41 38.53
CA LEU A 116 -6.76 28.32 38.58
C LEU A 116 -7.59 28.24 37.29
N ILE A 117 -8.00 29.37 36.70
CA ILE A 117 -8.69 29.40 35.41
C ILE A 117 -7.79 28.86 34.29
N LEU A 118 -6.51 29.23 34.27
CA LEU A 118 -5.55 28.71 33.28
C LEU A 118 -5.25 27.22 33.49
N ILE A 119 -5.17 26.74 34.73
CA ILE A 119 -5.02 25.31 35.05
C ILE A 119 -6.28 24.53 34.65
N VAL A 120 -7.48 25.06 34.91
CA VAL A 120 -8.74 24.49 34.44
C VAL A 120 -8.77 24.47 32.91
N GLN A 121 -8.42 25.56 32.23
CA GLN A 121 -8.33 25.59 30.77
C GLN A 121 -7.28 24.61 30.22
N TYR A 122 -6.17 24.36 30.92
CA TYR A 122 -5.18 23.36 30.52
C TYR A 122 -5.68 21.92 30.74
N LEU A 123 -6.39 21.65 31.84
CA LEU A 123 -6.94 20.32 32.17
C LEU A 123 -8.19 19.96 31.34
N PHE A 124 -8.98 20.96 30.92
CA PHE A 124 -10.12 20.80 30.01
C PHE A 124 -9.80 21.11 28.54
N SER A 125 -8.56 21.53 28.24
CA SER A 125 -8.04 21.52 26.88
C SER A 125 -7.75 20.07 26.50
N GLU A 126 -8.75 19.39 25.93
CA GLU A 126 -8.51 18.16 25.18
C GLU A 126 -7.36 18.42 24.20
N GLN A 127 -6.20 17.83 24.45
CA GLN A 127 -5.14 17.81 23.45
C GLN A 127 -5.73 17.06 22.25
N PRO A 128 -5.76 17.67 21.04
CA PRO A 128 -6.28 16.97 19.88
C PRO A 128 -5.43 15.72 19.68
N MET A 129 -6.02 14.56 19.92
CA MET A 129 -5.32 13.28 19.82
C MET A 129 -4.79 13.18 18.40
N HIS A 130 -3.47 13.26 18.24
CA HIS A 130 -2.79 13.14 16.95
C HIS A 130 -2.82 11.67 16.51
N VAL A 131 -4.01 11.21 16.13
CA VAL A 131 -4.24 9.94 15.44
C VAL A 131 -3.37 9.94 14.19
N SER A 132 -2.54 8.91 14.02
CA SER A 132 -1.64 8.84 12.87
C SER A 132 -2.44 8.73 11.57
N LEU A 133 -1.82 9.09 10.43
CA LEU A 133 -2.48 8.90 9.14
C LEU A 133 -2.84 7.43 8.91
N ALA A 134 -1.92 6.52 9.26
CA ALA A 134 -2.15 5.07 9.22
C ALA A 134 -3.35 4.64 10.08
N ASP A 135 -3.47 5.11 11.33
CA ASP A 135 -4.61 4.82 12.20
C ASP A 135 -5.93 5.35 11.62
N ARG A 136 -5.91 6.56 11.03
CA ARG A 136 -7.11 7.14 10.41
C ARG A 136 -7.54 6.34 9.18
N ARG A 137 -6.60 6.03 8.28
CA ARG A 137 -6.85 5.20 7.08
C ARG A 137 -7.34 3.81 7.47
N LEU A 138 -6.71 3.15 8.45
CA LEU A 138 -7.15 1.85 8.98
C LEU A 138 -8.53 1.92 9.65
N GLY A 139 -8.86 3.05 10.29
CA GLY A 139 -10.21 3.40 10.76
C GLY A 139 -11.24 3.39 9.64
N THR A 140 -11.01 4.22 8.61
CA THR A 140 -11.88 4.34 7.44
C THR A 140 -12.06 3.00 6.72
N LEU A 141 -10.96 2.28 6.46
CA LEU A 141 -11.01 0.95 5.84
C LEU A 141 -11.89 -0.02 6.63
N ARG A 142 -11.70 -0.09 7.95
CA ARG A 142 -12.46 -0.98 8.84
C ARG A 142 -13.95 -0.66 8.79
N GLU A 143 -14.34 0.61 8.73
CA GLU A 143 -15.74 0.99 8.63
C GLU A 143 -16.33 0.71 7.25
N HIS A 144 -15.64 1.07 6.16
CA HIS A 144 -16.15 0.85 4.81
C HIS A 144 -16.20 -0.63 4.42
N LEU A 145 -15.16 -1.43 4.72
CA LEU A 145 -15.20 -2.88 4.49
C LEU A 145 -16.29 -3.56 5.34
N ARG A 146 -16.55 -3.10 6.56
CA ARG A 146 -17.68 -3.60 7.35
C ARG A 146 -19.01 -3.27 6.68
N LYS A 147 -19.24 -2.03 6.24
CA LYS A 147 -20.47 -1.66 5.49
C LYS A 147 -20.66 -2.51 4.23
N LEU A 148 -19.58 -2.81 3.50
CA LEU A 148 -19.65 -3.69 2.32
C LEU A 148 -19.98 -5.14 2.69
N LYS A 149 -19.34 -5.69 3.74
CA LYS A 149 -19.63 -7.04 4.26
C LYS A 149 -21.06 -7.19 4.81
N ASP A 150 -21.54 -6.18 5.56
CA ASP A 150 -22.89 -6.13 6.10
C ASP A 150 -23.95 -5.99 4.98
N THR A 151 -23.54 -5.53 3.79
CA THR A 151 -24.39 -5.40 2.60
C THR A 151 -24.37 -6.69 1.77
N PHE A 152 -23.21 -7.09 1.26
CA PHE A 152 -23.03 -8.19 0.32
C PHE A 152 -22.82 -9.53 1.04
N VAL A 153 -23.82 -9.95 1.81
CA VAL A 153 -23.74 -11.08 2.75
C VAL A 153 -23.48 -12.45 2.09
N ALA A 154 -23.74 -12.60 0.79
CA ALA A 154 -23.39 -13.82 0.05
C ALA A 154 -21.88 -13.95 -0.26
N GLN A 155 -21.07 -12.90 -0.05
CA GLN A 155 -19.62 -12.96 -0.29
C GLN A 155 -18.89 -13.62 0.89
N PRO A 156 -18.05 -14.64 0.64
CA PRO A 156 -17.37 -15.37 1.70
C PRO A 156 -16.29 -14.53 2.39
N GLU A 157 -16.10 -14.78 3.70
CA GLU A 157 -15.32 -13.93 4.60
C GLU A 157 -13.88 -13.63 4.14
N TYR A 158 -13.21 -14.62 3.53
CA TYR A 158 -11.83 -14.45 3.06
C TYR A 158 -11.70 -13.42 1.93
N ASN A 159 -12.76 -13.11 1.18
CA ASN A 159 -12.73 -12.03 0.19
C ASN A 159 -12.44 -10.68 0.87
N TRP A 160 -13.12 -10.40 1.99
CA TRP A 160 -12.91 -9.19 2.78
C TRP A 160 -11.55 -9.16 3.48
N GLN A 161 -11.03 -10.34 3.86
CA GLN A 161 -9.69 -10.48 4.44
C GLN A 161 -8.61 -10.16 3.40
N ILE A 162 -8.73 -10.71 2.18
CA ILE A 162 -7.80 -10.45 1.06
C ILE A 162 -7.79 -8.98 0.70
N ILE A 163 -8.97 -8.38 0.44
CA ILE A 163 -9.11 -6.94 0.14
C ILE A 163 -8.45 -6.08 1.24
N ARG A 164 -8.62 -6.47 2.51
CA ARG A 164 -7.98 -5.77 3.63
C ARG A 164 -6.46 -5.95 3.62
N SER A 165 -5.94 -7.18 3.47
CA SER A 165 -4.51 -7.44 3.57
C SER A 165 -3.71 -6.77 2.45
N SER A 166 -4.21 -6.80 1.22
CA SER A 166 -3.51 -6.25 0.04
C SER A 166 -3.17 -4.77 0.17
N VAL A 167 -3.92 -3.99 0.96
CA VAL A 167 -3.72 -2.54 1.13
C VAL A 167 -3.02 -2.15 2.43
N MET A 168 -2.58 -3.10 3.27
CA MET A 168 -1.95 -2.77 4.57
C MET A 168 -0.62 -2.02 4.41
N ASP A 169 0.23 -2.41 3.46
CA ASP A 169 1.52 -1.75 3.20
C ASP A 169 1.33 -0.28 2.79
N MET A 170 0.31 0.01 1.96
CA MET A 170 -0.06 1.38 1.59
C MET A 170 -0.64 2.18 2.76
N ILE A 171 -1.35 1.53 3.69
CA ILE A 171 -1.96 2.18 4.85
C ILE A 171 -0.92 2.49 5.94
N ASN A 172 0.11 1.67 6.08
CA ASN A 172 1.19 1.89 7.04
C ASN A 172 2.05 3.14 6.72
N ASP A 173 1.96 3.67 5.49
CA ASP A 173 2.44 5.00 5.08
C ASP A 173 3.92 5.28 5.46
N THR A 174 4.77 4.26 5.36
CA THR A 174 6.19 4.29 5.74
C THR A 174 7.07 5.20 4.85
N GLY A 175 6.49 5.77 3.78
CA GLY A 175 7.20 6.43 2.69
C GLY A 175 7.94 5.46 1.75
N VAL A 176 7.99 4.16 2.05
CA VAL A 176 8.68 3.13 1.27
C VAL A 176 7.74 1.94 1.07
N TYR A 177 6.98 1.99 -0.01
CA TYR A 177 6.15 0.86 -0.47
C TYR A 177 7.04 -0.18 -1.17
N THR A 178 6.78 -1.46 -0.90
CA THR A 178 7.43 -2.60 -1.58
C THR A 178 7.06 -2.56 -3.06
N GLY A 179 5.78 -2.74 -3.35
CA GLY A 179 5.13 -2.59 -4.65
C GLY A 179 3.69 -2.10 -4.48
N PRO A 180 2.87 -2.16 -5.55
CA PRO A 180 1.46 -1.76 -5.51
C PRO A 180 0.59 -2.84 -4.86
N ALA A 181 -0.57 -2.43 -4.35
CA ALA A 181 -1.63 -3.36 -4.01
C ALA A 181 -2.29 -3.87 -5.31
N VAL A 182 -2.40 -5.18 -5.48
CA VAL A 182 -3.07 -5.79 -6.65
C VAL A 182 -4.12 -6.76 -6.13
N ILE A 183 -5.37 -6.65 -6.61
CA ILE A 183 -6.52 -7.44 -6.16
C ILE A 183 -7.32 -7.87 -7.39
N THR A 184 -7.49 -9.17 -7.62
CA THR A 184 -8.20 -9.70 -8.80
C THR A 184 -9.56 -10.27 -8.44
N PHE A 185 -10.62 -9.62 -8.92
CA PHE A 185 -12.01 -10.07 -8.80
C PHE A 185 -12.32 -11.06 -9.92
N LEU A 186 -12.27 -12.36 -9.58
CA LEU A 186 -12.65 -13.45 -10.48
C LEU A 186 -14.15 -13.72 -10.35
N ALA A 187 -14.85 -13.80 -11.48
CA ALA A 187 -16.28 -14.08 -11.50
C ALA A 187 -16.69 -14.99 -12.68
N SER A 188 -17.93 -15.50 -12.62
CA SER A 188 -18.57 -16.05 -13.80
C SER A 188 -19.03 -14.92 -14.72
N VAL A 189 -18.95 -15.09 -16.04
CA VAL A 189 -19.61 -14.20 -17.02
C VAL A 189 -21.11 -14.00 -16.71
N LYS A 190 -21.80 -15.00 -16.12
CA LYS A 190 -23.20 -14.82 -15.67
C LYS A 190 -23.39 -13.78 -14.56
N ASN A 191 -22.32 -13.53 -13.79
CA ASN A 191 -22.32 -12.68 -12.59
C ASN A 191 -21.63 -11.33 -12.87
N GLU A 192 -21.24 -11.07 -14.13
CA GLU A 192 -20.41 -9.95 -14.57
C GLU A 192 -20.86 -8.60 -13.99
N ARG A 193 -22.11 -8.21 -14.24
CA ARG A 193 -22.74 -6.98 -13.73
C ARG A 193 -22.62 -6.83 -12.21
N PHE A 194 -22.80 -7.91 -11.45
CA PHE A 194 -22.70 -7.88 -10.00
C PHE A 194 -21.25 -7.71 -9.55
N ALA A 195 -20.32 -8.46 -10.14
CA ALA A 195 -18.90 -8.38 -9.83
C ALA A 195 -18.27 -7.02 -10.21
N THR A 196 -18.68 -6.42 -11.34
CA THR A 196 -18.29 -5.06 -11.74
C THR A 196 -18.82 -4.02 -10.75
N CYS A 197 -20.06 -4.13 -10.28
CA CYS A 197 -20.56 -3.25 -9.23
C CYS A 197 -19.83 -3.46 -7.89
N LEU A 198 -19.56 -4.72 -7.50
CA LEU A 198 -18.84 -5.02 -6.26
C LEU A 198 -17.39 -4.47 -6.30
N SER A 199 -16.68 -4.60 -7.42
CA SER A 199 -15.34 -4.05 -7.59
C SER A 199 -15.35 -2.51 -7.56
N GLN A 200 -16.35 -1.86 -8.16
CA GLN A 200 -16.57 -0.41 -8.06
C GLN A 200 -16.91 0.06 -6.63
N GLN A 201 -17.70 -0.72 -5.88
CA GLN A 201 -18.01 -0.42 -4.48
C GLN A 201 -16.78 -0.58 -3.57
N VAL A 202 -15.94 -1.58 -3.83
CA VAL A 202 -14.63 -1.73 -3.15
C VAL A 202 -13.67 -0.61 -3.56
N ALA A 203 -13.60 -0.23 -4.84
CA ALA A 203 -12.81 0.91 -5.31
C ALA A 203 -13.21 2.21 -4.61
N THR A 204 -14.52 2.46 -4.50
CA THR A 204 -15.08 3.60 -3.77
C THR A 204 -14.69 3.54 -2.29
N ALA A 205 -14.81 2.39 -1.62
CA ALA A 205 -14.39 2.21 -0.22
C ALA A 205 -12.88 2.45 0.02
N LEU A 206 -12.02 2.00 -0.91
CA LEU A 206 -10.59 2.22 -0.83
C LEU A 206 -10.20 3.66 -1.19
N SER A 207 -10.90 4.31 -2.12
CA SER A 207 -10.68 5.74 -2.44
C SER A 207 -10.91 6.63 -1.20
N TYR A 208 -11.98 6.42 -0.43
CA TYR A 208 -12.19 7.09 0.87
C TYR A 208 -11.11 6.72 1.90
N THR A 209 -10.54 5.52 1.82
CA THR A 209 -9.44 5.08 2.70
C THR A 209 -8.13 5.83 2.42
N PHE A 210 -7.89 6.29 1.19
CA PHE A 210 -6.68 7.03 0.81
C PHE A 210 -6.89 8.53 0.59
N ASP A 211 -8.05 9.06 1.00
CA ASP A 211 -8.47 10.47 0.90
C ASP A 211 -8.78 10.97 -0.54
N ASP A 212 -8.97 10.05 -1.50
CA ASP A 212 -9.34 10.33 -2.90
C ASP A 212 -10.81 10.81 -3.06
N GLY A 213 -11.55 10.99 -1.96
CA GLY A 213 -12.88 11.62 -1.96
C GLY A 213 -14.04 10.79 -2.55
N GLY A 214 -13.82 9.52 -2.87
CA GLY A 214 -14.79 8.66 -3.56
C GLY A 214 -14.42 8.38 -5.04
N ASP A 215 -13.43 9.09 -5.56
CA ASP A 215 -12.98 8.97 -6.95
C ASP A 215 -11.94 7.86 -7.16
N TYR A 216 -11.95 7.23 -8.34
CA TYR A 216 -10.91 6.30 -8.79
C TYR A 216 -10.60 6.51 -10.28
N GLY A 217 -9.56 5.85 -10.78
CA GLY A 217 -9.27 5.69 -12.20
C GLY A 217 -9.93 4.46 -12.79
N THR A 218 -10.17 4.44 -14.10
CA THR A 218 -10.68 3.27 -14.83
C THR A 218 -9.86 3.02 -16.09
N ILE A 219 -9.67 1.74 -16.42
CA ILE A 219 -9.17 1.25 -17.71
C ILE A 219 -10.15 0.17 -18.16
N ALA A 220 -10.79 0.34 -19.32
CA ALA A 220 -11.81 -0.57 -19.81
C ALA A 220 -11.35 -1.29 -21.08
N ALA A 221 -11.66 -2.59 -21.20
CA ALA A 221 -11.15 -3.42 -22.30
C ALA A 221 -11.61 -2.97 -23.70
N ASP A 222 -12.73 -2.25 -23.80
CA ASP A 222 -13.21 -1.64 -25.04
C ASP A 222 -12.35 -0.43 -25.47
N GLU A 223 -11.83 0.38 -24.53
CA GLU A 223 -10.80 1.39 -24.83
C GLU A 223 -9.52 0.75 -25.41
N LEU A 224 -9.25 -0.54 -25.11
CA LEU A 224 -8.05 -1.27 -25.50
C LEU A 224 -8.20 -2.12 -26.76
N SER A 225 -9.36 -2.11 -27.42
CA SER A 225 -9.63 -2.85 -28.67
C SER A 225 -9.02 -2.14 -29.90
N VAL A 226 -7.73 -1.85 -29.83
CA VAL A 226 -6.95 -1.01 -30.76
C VAL A 226 -5.56 -1.64 -31.00
N SER A 227 -4.75 -1.03 -31.88
CA SER A 227 -3.36 -1.47 -32.12
C SER A 227 -2.47 -1.29 -30.89
N GLU A 228 -1.50 -2.20 -30.71
CA GLU A 228 -0.53 -2.25 -29.59
C GLU A 228 -0.12 -0.89 -29.03
N ASP A 229 0.53 -0.04 -29.83
CA ASP A 229 1.09 1.24 -29.37
C ASP A 229 0.02 2.20 -28.83
N VAL A 230 -1.22 2.10 -29.32
CA VAL A 230 -2.34 2.92 -28.87
C VAL A 230 -2.89 2.36 -27.55
N ALA A 231 -3.01 1.04 -27.41
CA ALA A 231 -3.44 0.42 -26.14
C ALA A 231 -2.43 0.69 -25.02
N ARG A 232 -1.13 0.54 -25.30
CA ARG A 232 -0.01 0.96 -24.43
C ARG A 232 -0.14 2.41 -24.01
N HIS A 233 -0.31 3.32 -24.96
CA HIS A 233 -0.39 4.75 -24.68
C HIS A 233 -1.66 5.15 -23.90
N ILE A 234 -2.80 4.47 -24.12
CA ILE A 234 -4.03 4.65 -23.32
C ILE A 234 -3.77 4.26 -21.86
N ILE A 235 -3.18 3.09 -21.62
CA ILE A 235 -2.86 2.60 -20.27
C ILE A 235 -1.89 3.55 -19.55
N GLU A 236 -0.79 3.93 -20.21
CA GLU A 236 0.20 4.89 -19.67
C GLU A 236 -0.45 6.23 -19.31
N ASN A 237 -1.24 6.81 -20.23
CA ASN A 237 -1.93 8.07 -20.00
C ASN A 237 -2.95 7.98 -18.87
N ARG A 238 -3.69 6.87 -18.74
CA ARG A 238 -4.66 6.67 -17.65
C ARG A 238 -3.96 6.56 -16.30
N CYS A 239 -2.92 5.75 -16.18
CA CYS A 239 -2.14 5.66 -14.94
C CYS A 239 -1.53 7.02 -14.57
N LYS A 240 -0.96 7.74 -15.53
CA LYS A 240 -0.40 9.08 -15.32
C LYS A 240 -1.44 10.14 -14.93
N GLU A 241 -2.60 10.16 -15.60
CA GLU A 241 -3.71 11.05 -15.27
C GLU A 241 -4.18 10.84 -13.83
N VAL A 242 -4.37 9.58 -13.43
CA VAL A 242 -4.91 9.20 -12.13
C VAL A 242 -3.88 9.47 -11.02
N VAL A 243 -2.64 9.03 -11.18
CA VAL A 243 -1.63 8.98 -10.10
C VAL A 243 -0.79 10.25 -10.03
N GLU A 244 -0.29 10.79 -11.16
CA GLU A 244 0.55 11.99 -11.14
C GLU A 244 -0.29 13.28 -11.12
N MET A 245 -1.29 13.37 -11.99
CA MET A 245 -2.06 14.61 -12.18
C MET A 245 -3.18 14.77 -11.15
N ARG A 246 -4.00 13.72 -10.96
CA ARG A 246 -5.13 13.72 -10.02
C ARG A 246 -4.75 13.26 -8.61
N ARG A 247 -3.57 12.66 -8.40
CA ARG A 247 -3.05 12.15 -7.12
C ARG A 247 -3.96 11.15 -6.40
N ARG A 248 -4.65 10.32 -7.18
CA ARG A 248 -5.51 9.25 -6.70
C ARG A 248 -4.74 7.93 -6.59
N HIS A 249 -5.17 7.09 -5.68
CA HIS A 249 -4.49 5.85 -5.30
C HIS A 249 -5.16 4.59 -5.89
N ILE A 250 -6.37 4.69 -6.47
CA ILE A 250 -7.15 3.54 -6.94
C ILE A 250 -7.32 3.55 -8.47
N ILE A 251 -7.05 2.41 -9.12
CA ILE A 251 -7.38 2.15 -10.53
C ILE A 251 -8.17 0.85 -10.64
N VAL A 252 -9.31 0.88 -11.35
CA VAL A 252 -10.09 -0.30 -11.72
C VAL A 252 -9.81 -0.66 -13.18
N ALA A 253 -9.18 -1.80 -13.43
CA ALA A 253 -8.96 -2.34 -14.77
C ALA A 253 -9.95 -3.49 -15.02
N SER A 254 -10.85 -3.32 -16.00
CA SER A 254 -11.92 -4.29 -16.24
C SER A 254 -11.61 -5.26 -17.38
N HIS A 255 -12.18 -6.46 -17.28
CA HIS A 255 -12.21 -7.47 -18.35
C HIS A 255 -10.83 -7.88 -18.87
N LEU A 256 -9.91 -8.25 -17.96
CA LEU A 256 -8.56 -8.67 -18.36
C LEU A 256 -8.56 -9.88 -19.31
N GLU A 257 -9.61 -10.72 -19.29
CA GLU A 257 -9.79 -11.81 -20.26
C GLU A 257 -10.04 -11.34 -21.70
N GLN A 258 -10.34 -10.06 -21.92
CA GLN A 258 -10.57 -9.44 -23.23
C GLN A 258 -9.42 -8.53 -23.67
N TRP A 259 -8.41 -8.32 -22.82
CA TRP A 259 -7.22 -7.56 -23.18
C TRP A 259 -6.41 -8.37 -24.19
N ASN A 260 -5.99 -7.74 -25.30
CA ASN A 260 -5.02 -8.35 -26.20
C ASN A 260 -3.67 -8.56 -25.47
N PRO A 261 -2.82 -9.49 -25.93
CA PRO A 261 -1.55 -9.79 -25.26
C PRO A 261 -0.69 -8.54 -25.01
N ASP A 262 -0.65 -7.62 -25.97
CA ASP A 262 0.28 -6.47 -25.95
C ASP A 262 -0.18 -5.38 -24.96
N ALA A 263 -1.50 -5.25 -24.73
CA ALA A 263 -2.06 -4.48 -23.63
C ALA A 263 -1.83 -5.18 -22.28
N ALA A 264 -2.01 -6.50 -22.21
CA ALA A 264 -1.74 -7.29 -21.02
C ALA A 264 -0.25 -7.23 -20.59
N MET A 265 0.70 -7.07 -21.54
CA MET A 265 2.12 -6.82 -21.23
C MET A 265 2.32 -5.59 -20.31
N MET A 266 1.45 -4.58 -20.35
CA MET A 266 1.55 -3.40 -19.48
C MET A 266 1.29 -3.72 -18.00
N LEU A 267 0.62 -4.83 -17.68
CA LEU A 267 0.46 -5.30 -16.32
C LEU A 267 1.81 -5.71 -15.70
N HIS A 268 2.82 -6.07 -16.49
CA HIS A 268 4.16 -6.38 -15.97
C HIS A 268 4.82 -5.17 -15.27
N PRO A 269 5.04 -4.00 -15.91
CA PRO A 269 5.59 -2.81 -15.23
C PRO A 269 4.61 -2.08 -14.31
N LEU A 270 3.30 -2.36 -14.37
CA LEU A 270 2.31 -1.75 -13.46
C LEU A 270 2.11 -2.53 -12.16
N CYS A 271 2.17 -3.87 -12.21
CA CYS A 271 1.88 -4.76 -11.07
C CYS A 271 3.13 -5.46 -10.50
N ASP A 272 4.34 -5.03 -10.85
CA ASP A 272 5.58 -5.61 -10.32
C ASP A 272 5.79 -5.31 -8.82
N GLN A 273 6.14 -6.33 -8.03
CA GLN A 273 6.29 -6.18 -6.58
C GLN A 273 7.53 -5.35 -6.17
N GLU A 274 8.52 -5.18 -7.03
CA GLU A 274 9.78 -4.48 -6.69
C GLU A 274 10.02 -3.22 -7.54
N ASN A 275 9.56 -3.21 -8.79
CA ASN A 275 9.95 -2.24 -9.83
C ASN A 275 8.74 -1.58 -10.52
N ALA A 276 7.53 -1.66 -9.94
CA ALA A 276 6.35 -1.04 -10.53
C ALA A 276 6.50 0.48 -10.69
N LEU A 277 5.98 0.98 -11.82
CA LEU A 277 5.97 2.42 -12.16
C LEU A 277 5.28 3.27 -11.09
N TYR A 278 4.22 2.74 -10.48
CA TYR A 278 3.44 3.43 -9.45
C TYR A 278 3.18 2.49 -8.27
N LYS A 279 3.99 2.60 -7.21
CA LYS A 279 3.90 1.73 -6.02
C LYS A 279 2.83 2.15 -5.02
N ASN A 280 2.45 3.42 -4.99
CA ASN A 280 1.42 3.96 -4.08
C ASN A 280 0.00 3.77 -4.65
N VAL A 281 -0.26 2.66 -5.34
CA VAL A 281 -1.50 2.42 -6.11
C VAL A 281 -2.10 1.06 -5.78
N THR A 282 -3.43 1.01 -5.67
CA THR A 282 -4.22 -0.21 -5.69
C THR A 282 -4.83 -0.44 -7.08
N TYR A 283 -4.43 -1.51 -7.74
CA TYR A 283 -5.06 -2.02 -8.95
C TYR A 283 -6.13 -3.05 -8.59
N ILE A 284 -7.38 -2.72 -8.87
CA ILE A 284 -8.51 -3.64 -8.79
C ILE A 284 -8.76 -4.16 -10.21
N LEU A 285 -8.46 -5.44 -10.42
CA LEU A 285 -8.57 -6.11 -11.70
C LEU A 285 -9.86 -6.93 -11.73
N THR A 286 -10.58 -7.01 -12.86
CA THR A 286 -11.68 -7.98 -13.03
C THR A 286 -11.40 -9.00 -14.12
N VAL A 287 -11.75 -10.26 -13.85
CA VAL A 287 -11.56 -11.40 -14.75
C VAL A 287 -12.84 -12.23 -14.78
N PHE A 288 -13.34 -12.55 -15.97
CA PHE A 288 -14.56 -13.33 -16.16
C PHE A 288 -14.28 -14.65 -16.88
N THR A 289 -14.83 -15.75 -16.35
CA THR A 289 -14.71 -17.07 -16.97
C THR A 289 -16.06 -17.81 -17.03
N LYS A 290 -16.07 -18.98 -17.66
CA LYS A 290 -17.28 -19.79 -17.84
C LYS A 290 -17.85 -20.19 -16.47
N HIS A 291 -19.15 -20.45 -16.43
CA HIS A 291 -19.84 -20.64 -15.16
C HIS A 291 -19.40 -21.92 -14.45
N GLU A 292 -19.25 -23.00 -15.20
CA GLU A 292 -18.72 -24.30 -14.79
C GLU A 292 -17.40 -24.18 -14.01
N ASP A 293 -16.46 -23.34 -14.46
CA ASP A 293 -15.11 -23.20 -13.87
C ASP A 293 -15.15 -22.71 -12.41
N VAL A 294 -16.06 -21.77 -12.11
CA VAL A 294 -16.12 -21.04 -10.82
C VAL A 294 -17.37 -21.32 -9.98
N SER A 295 -18.35 -22.03 -10.55
CA SER A 295 -19.57 -22.48 -9.86
C SER A 295 -19.27 -23.49 -8.74
N GLY A 296 -20.28 -23.72 -7.90
CA GLY A 296 -20.20 -24.63 -6.76
C GLY A 296 -19.43 -24.05 -5.57
N GLN A 297 -19.37 -24.83 -4.49
CA GLN A 297 -18.49 -24.52 -3.36
C GLN A 297 -17.03 -24.67 -3.82
N ARG A 298 -16.22 -23.66 -3.55
CA ARG A 298 -14.80 -23.58 -3.89
C ARG A 298 -14.03 -23.11 -2.68
N GLU A 299 -12.94 -23.79 -2.34
CA GLU A 299 -12.06 -23.43 -1.23
C GLU A 299 -11.13 -22.28 -1.62
N ARG A 300 -10.75 -21.42 -0.67
CA ARG A 300 -9.81 -20.28 -0.89
C ARG A 300 -8.51 -20.71 -1.59
N LYS A 301 -8.04 -21.95 -1.36
CA LYS A 301 -6.83 -22.51 -1.98
C LYS A 301 -6.93 -22.74 -3.49
N GLU A 302 -8.14 -22.73 -4.06
CA GLU A 302 -8.37 -22.85 -5.51
C GLU A 302 -8.29 -21.50 -6.24
N TYR A 303 -8.41 -20.37 -5.53
CA TYR A 303 -8.83 -19.10 -6.12
C TYR A 303 -7.79 -18.55 -7.09
N ASP A 304 -6.55 -18.49 -6.61
CA ASP A 304 -5.36 -18.06 -7.33
C ASP A 304 -5.25 -18.87 -8.65
N ARG A 305 -5.33 -20.21 -8.54
CA ARG A 305 -5.34 -21.16 -9.68
C ARG A 305 -6.53 -21.02 -10.64
N LEU A 306 -7.73 -20.67 -10.14
CA LEU A 306 -8.90 -20.46 -11.00
C LEU A 306 -8.73 -19.20 -11.87
N ALA A 307 -8.09 -18.15 -11.34
CA ALA A 307 -7.74 -16.97 -12.13
C ALA A 307 -6.57 -17.24 -13.09
N GLU A 308 -5.56 -17.99 -12.66
CA GLU A 308 -4.46 -18.46 -13.52
C GLU A 308 -4.99 -19.25 -14.73
N ASN A 309 -5.95 -20.16 -14.52
CA ASN A 309 -6.59 -20.92 -15.60
C ASN A 309 -7.34 -19.98 -16.57
N ALA A 310 -8.13 -19.04 -16.05
CA ALA A 310 -8.90 -18.10 -16.87
C ALA A 310 -7.98 -17.23 -17.74
N LEU A 311 -6.92 -16.66 -17.17
CA LEU A 311 -5.96 -15.81 -17.88
C LEU A 311 -5.04 -16.61 -18.82
N ASN A 312 -4.67 -17.85 -18.49
CA ASN A 312 -3.92 -18.71 -19.41
C ASN A 312 -4.73 -19.07 -20.66
N ASN A 313 -6.04 -19.29 -20.52
CA ASN A 313 -6.93 -19.51 -21.66
C ASN A 313 -7.14 -18.22 -22.48
N ALA A 314 -7.33 -17.07 -21.81
CA ALA A 314 -7.55 -15.79 -22.49
C ALA A 314 -6.33 -15.33 -23.31
N TRP A 315 -5.12 -15.55 -22.78
CA TRP A 315 -3.87 -15.11 -23.40
C TRP A 315 -3.09 -16.29 -24.03
N GLU A 316 -3.77 -17.32 -24.53
CA GLU A 316 -3.13 -18.52 -25.10
C GLU A 316 -2.14 -18.21 -26.24
N SER A 317 -2.34 -17.10 -26.96
CA SER A 317 -1.50 -16.60 -28.05
C SER A 317 -0.22 -15.85 -27.62
N MET A 318 -0.09 -15.50 -26.34
CA MET A 318 1.10 -14.86 -25.77
C MET A 318 2.25 -15.87 -25.61
N ASP A 319 3.51 -15.41 -25.59
CA ASP A 319 4.63 -16.25 -25.13
C ASP A 319 4.37 -16.78 -23.71
N THR A 320 4.74 -18.04 -23.48
CA THR A 320 4.49 -18.73 -22.21
C THR A 320 5.25 -18.10 -21.04
N ASN A 321 6.46 -17.58 -21.24
CA ASN A 321 7.23 -16.96 -20.16
C ASN A 321 6.69 -15.57 -19.82
N GLN A 322 6.37 -14.77 -20.84
CA GLN A 322 5.68 -13.48 -20.67
C GLN A 322 4.35 -13.66 -19.94
N ARG A 323 3.53 -14.63 -20.36
CA ARG A 323 2.23 -14.92 -19.75
C ARG A 323 2.35 -15.35 -18.30
N HIS A 324 3.26 -16.28 -18.00
CA HIS A 324 3.49 -16.70 -16.61
C HIS A 324 3.99 -15.54 -15.73
N ALA A 325 4.85 -14.66 -16.26
CA ALA A 325 5.37 -13.51 -15.53
C ALA A 325 4.29 -12.44 -15.24
N ILE A 326 3.32 -12.24 -16.13
CA ILE A 326 2.19 -11.33 -15.88
C ILE A 326 1.20 -11.97 -14.92
N ILE A 327 0.80 -13.23 -15.17
CA ILE A 327 -0.20 -13.94 -14.37
C ILE A 327 0.22 -13.97 -12.89
N SER A 328 1.47 -14.33 -12.58
CA SER A 328 1.95 -14.39 -11.19
C SER A 328 1.92 -13.05 -10.44
N ARG A 329 1.95 -11.92 -11.16
CA ARG A 329 1.82 -10.56 -10.58
C ARG A 329 0.36 -10.16 -10.31
N VAL A 330 -0.61 -10.78 -11.01
CA VAL A 330 -2.03 -10.43 -10.89
C VAL A 330 -2.87 -11.47 -10.14
N THR A 331 -2.45 -12.73 -10.03
CA THR A 331 -3.20 -13.80 -9.33
C THR A 331 -2.83 -14.00 -7.86
N GLY A 332 -1.91 -13.20 -7.29
CA GLY A 332 -1.48 -13.34 -5.89
C GLY A 332 -2.55 -13.01 -4.83
N ASN A 333 -3.62 -12.29 -5.19
CA ASN A 333 -4.72 -11.89 -4.31
C ASN A 333 -6.08 -12.03 -5.02
N VAL A 334 -6.58 -13.25 -5.21
CA VAL A 334 -7.86 -13.47 -5.91
C VAL A 334 -9.06 -13.43 -4.95
N VAL A 335 -10.05 -12.63 -5.34
CA VAL A 335 -11.39 -12.51 -4.74
C VAL A 335 -12.37 -13.23 -5.66
N LEU A 336 -12.92 -14.38 -5.24
CA LEU A 336 -13.93 -15.10 -6.03
C LEU A 336 -15.32 -14.53 -5.72
N VAL A 337 -15.92 -13.86 -6.70
CA VAL A 337 -17.22 -13.20 -6.54
C VAL A 337 -18.35 -14.22 -6.63
N ARG A 338 -19.19 -14.27 -5.59
CA ARG A 338 -20.44 -15.06 -5.58
C ARG A 338 -21.61 -14.22 -6.05
N GLU A 339 -22.67 -14.85 -6.52
CA GLU A 339 -23.88 -14.14 -6.93
C GLU A 339 -24.64 -13.65 -5.69
N ASP A 340 -24.96 -12.35 -5.63
CA ASP A 340 -25.93 -11.78 -4.70
C ASP A 340 -26.97 -11.00 -5.50
N SER A 341 -27.93 -11.72 -6.07
CA SER A 341 -28.89 -11.21 -7.07
C SER A 341 -29.91 -10.21 -6.53
N SER A 342 -29.81 -9.83 -5.25
CA SER A 342 -30.65 -8.84 -4.59
C SER A 342 -30.07 -7.42 -4.63
N LEU A 343 -28.77 -7.28 -4.91
CA LEU A 343 -28.00 -6.04 -4.81
C LEU A 343 -27.34 -5.69 -6.15
N CYS A 344 -26.94 -4.43 -6.32
CA CYS A 344 -26.38 -3.92 -7.59
C CYS A 344 -27.30 -4.02 -8.83
N ALA A 345 -28.61 -4.22 -8.64
CA ALA A 345 -29.59 -3.91 -9.67
C ALA A 345 -29.55 -2.39 -9.99
N SER A 346 -29.43 -2.04 -11.27
CA SER A 346 -29.32 -0.63 -11.69
C SER A 346 -30.60 0.16 -11.38
N PRO A 347 -30.53 1.49 -11.23
CA PRO A 347 -31.70 2.32 -11.48
C PRO A 347 -32.26 2.03 -12.88
N SER A 348 -33.59 2.03 -12.98
CA SER A 348 -34.39 1.82 -14.21
C SER A 348 -34.57 3.09 -15.01
#